data_AF-A0A9P0MQW3-F1
#
_entry.id   AF-A0A9P0MQW3-F1
#
_cell.length_a   1.000
_cell.length_b   1.000
_cell.length_c   1.000
_cell.angle_alpha   90.00
_cell.angle_beta   90.00
_cell.angle_gamma   90.00
#
_symmetry.space_group_name_H-M   'P 1'
#
loop_
_entity.id
_entity.type
_entity.pdbx_description
1 polymer ?
#
loop_
_entity_poly.entity_id
_entity_poly.type
_entity_poly.pdbx_seq_one_letter_code
_entity_poly.pdbx_strand_id
1 'polypeptide(L)' 'MGKATGAVKLESVHPGRTRYLVVVSRVGRQRTEESCLLGIDCNHKTTVGLVLRVLADTSITLDGDG' A
#
# COMPACT_ATOMS: atom_id res chain seq x y z
N MET A 1 -3.83 -15.95 -4.75
CA MET A 1 -3.64 -14.58 -5.26
C MET A 1 -3.90 -13.61 -4.10
N GLY A 2 -3.08 -12.57 -3.93
CA GLY A 2 -3.32 -11.56 -2.88
C GLY A 2 -4.57 -10.72 -3.21
N LYS A 3 -5.25 -10.22 -2.18
CA LYS A 3 -6.44 -9.38 -2.32
C LYS A 3 -6.16 -8.01 -1.73
N ALA A 4 -6.58 -6.96 -2.43
CA ALA A 4 -6.67 -5.64 -1.82
C ALA A 4 -7.76 -5.68 -0.74
N THR A 5 -7.41 -5.35 0.49
CA THR A 5 -8.30 -5.37 1.66
C THR A 5 -8.68 -3.95 2.11
N GLY A 6 -7.90 -2.95 1.69
CA GLY A 6 -8.23 -1.54 1.90
C GLY A 6 -7.39 -0.64 0.99
N ALA A 7 -7.91 0.55 0.70
CA ALA A 7 -7.20 1.57 -0.05
C ALA A 7 -7.58 2.96 0.48
N VAL A 8 -6.58 3.82 0.63
CA VAL A 8 -6.76 5.23 1.03
C VAL A 8 -6.10 6.09 -0.03
N LYS A 9 -6.84 7.07 -0.56
CA LYS A 9 -6.26 8.11 -1.41
C LYS A 9 -5.48 9.06 -0.51
N LEU A 10 -4.22 9.28 -0.84
CA LEU A 10 -3.35 10.21 -0.12
C LEU A 10 -3.47 11.62 -0.71
N GLU A 11 -3.12 12.61 0.09
CA GLU A 11 -2.82 13.94 -0.45
C GLU A 11 -1.59 13.82 -1.35
N SER A 12 -1.43 14.70 -2.33
CA SER A 12 -0.19 14.70 -3.10
C SER A 12 0.40 16.08 -3.28
N VAL A 13 1.70 16.16 -2.99
CA VAL A 13 2.51 17.37 -3.22
C VAL A 13 2.82 17.56 -4.71
N HIS A 14 2.57 16.54 -5.54
CA HIS A 14 2.81 16.56 -6.98
C HIS A 14 1.48 16.78 -7.73
N PRO A 15 1.25 17.96 -8.33
CA PRO A 15 0.02 18.24 -9.07
C PRO A 15 -0.25 17.20 -10.16
N GLY A 16 -1.50 16.73 -10.24
CA GLY A 16 -1.92 15.75 -11.26
C GLY A 16 -1.52 14.29 -10.97
N ARG A 17 -0.80 14.02 -9.89
CA ARG A 17 -0.53 12.65 -9.42
C ARG A 17 -1.60 12.26 -8.41
N THR A 18 -2.27 11.12 -8.65
CA THR A 18 -3.14 10.51 -7.63
C THR A 18 -2.37 9.38 -6.98
N ARG A 19 -2.19 9.41 -5.66
CA ARG A 19 -1.52 8.35 -4.90
C ARG A 19 -2.50 7.62 -4.01
N TYR A 20 -2.33 6.30 -3.93
CA TYR A 20 -3.05 5.45 -3.00
C TYR A 20 -2.08 4.68 -2.13
N LEU A 21 -2.39 4.61 -0.83
CA LEU A 21 -1.84 3.59 0.05
C LEU A 21 -2.83 2.42 0.07
N VAL A 22 -2.37 1.24 -0.31
CA VAL A 22 -3.22 0.04 -0.45
C VAL A 22 -2.71 -1.05 0.47
N VAL A 23 -3.61 -1.62 1.27
CA VAL A 23 -3.34 -2.85 2.02
C VAL A 23 -3.65 -4.04 1.12
N VAL A 24 -2.66 -4.90 0.92
CA VAL A 24 -2.84 -6.18 0.23
C VAL A 24 -2.59 -7.30 1.22
N SER A 25 -3.58 -8.15 1.40
CA SER A 25 -3.51 -9.31 2.30
C SER A 25 -3.62 -10.61 1.52
N ARG A 26 -2.99 -11.65 2.05
CA ARG A 26 -3.11 -13.01 1.51
C ARG A 26 -3.01 -14.02 2.66
N VAL A 27 -3.70 -15.13 2.51
CA VAL A 27 -3.53 -16.28 3.40
C VAL A 27 -2.43 -17.18 2.81
N GLY A 28 -1.35 -17.34 3.54
CA GLY A 28 -0.21 -18.18 3.18
C GLY A 28 -0.49 -19.68 3.33
N ARG A 29 0.48 -20.51 2.93
CA ARG A 29 0.35 -21.98 2.93
C ARG A 29 0.08 -22.58 4.32
N GLN A 30 0.59 -21.93 5.37
CA GLN A 30 0.39 -22.35 6.76
C GLN A 30 -0.87 -21.76 7.40
N ARG A 31 -1.81 -21.24 6.59
CA ARG A 31 -3.01 -20.49 7.04
C ARG A 31 -2.72 -19.22 7.84
N THR A 32 -1.48 -18.74 7.81
CA THR A 32 -1.09 -17.45 8.35
C THR A 32 -1.51 -16.35 7.39
N GLU A 33 -2.15 -15.30 7.91
CA GLU A 33 -2.41 -14.09 7.14
C GLU A 33 -1.14 -13.26 7.03
N GLU A 34 -0.82 -12.84 5.81
CA GLU A 34 0.33 -11.99 5.50
C GLU A 34 -0.19 -10.73 4.81
N SER A 35 0.27 -9.57 5.24
CA SER A 35 -0.13 -8.28 4.67
C SER A 35 1.06 -7.42 4.29
N CYS A 36 0.89 -6.61 3.25
CA CYS A 36 1.79 -5.52 2.91
C CYS A 36 1.03 -4.25 2.55
N LEU A 37 1.69 -3.12 2.77
CA LEU A 37 1.31 -1.82 2.24
C LEU A 37 1.98 -1.63 0.88
N LEU A 38 1.21 -1.14 -0.09
CA LEU A 38 1.69 -0.71 -1.40
C LEU A 38 1.41 0.78 -1.56
N GLY A 39 2.42 1.54 -1.97
CA GLY A 39 2.24 2.89 -2.48
C GLY A 39 2.06 2.83 -3.98
N ILE A 40 0.87 3.19 -4.46
CA ILE A 40 0.49 3.14 -5.87
C ILE A 40 0.30 4.56 -6.39
N ASP A 41 1.03 4.88 -7.45
CA ASP A 41 0.93 6.15 -8.13
C ASP A 41 0.21 6.00 -9.45
N CYS A 42 -0.91 6.69 -9.57
CA CYS A 42 -1.73 6.75 -10.77
C CYS A 42 -1.47 8.09 -11.47
N ASN A 43 -0.78 8.02 -12.62
CA ASN A 43 -0.61 9.11 -13.57
C ASN A 43 -0.76 8.53 -15.00
N HIS A 44 -0.03 9.04 -16.00
CA HIS A 44 0.06 8.48 -17.36
C HIS A 44 0.42 6.98 -17.38
N LYS A 45 1.17 6.51 -16.38
CA LYS A 45 1.41 5.10 -16.08
C LYS A 45 1.16 4.86 -14.59
N THR A 46 0.66 3.67 -14.25
CA THR A 46 0.50 3.25 -12.87
C THR A 46 1.77 2.55 -12.39
N THR A 47 2.33 2.99 -11.27
CA THR A 47 3.56 2.43 -10.70
C THR A 47 3.38 2.09 -9.23
N VAL A 48 4.16 1.11 -8.75
CA VAL A 48 4.30 0.81 -7.31
C VAL A 48 5.61 1.44 -6.85
N GLY A 49 5.51 2.49 -6.04
CA GLY A 49 6.66 3.23 -5.50
C GLY A 49 7.10 2.76 -4.10
N LEU A 50 6.22 2.09 -3.37
CA LEU A 50 6.45 1.62 -2.02
C LEU A 50 5.91 0.19 -1.85
N VAL A 51 6.69 -0.68 -1.18
CA VAL A 51 6.25 -2.01 -0.74
C VAL A 51 6.78 -2.24 0.68
N LEU A 52 5.91 -2.21 1.67
CA LEU A 52 6.27 -2.47 3.07
C LEU A 52 5.53 -3.67 3.60
N ARG A 53 6.25 -4.63 4.21
CA ARG A 53 5.62 -5.74 4.92
C ARG A 53 5.04 -5.23 6.23
N VAL A 54 3.85 -5.71 6.59
CA VAL A 54 3.26 -5.48 7.91
C VAL A 54 3.53 -6.73 8.76
N LEU A 55 4.29 -6.56 9.85
CA LEU A 55 4.49 -7.59 10.88
C LEU A 55 3.74 -7.19 12.15
N ALA A 56 3.54 -8.14 13.06
CA ALA A 56 2.68 -7.97 14.24
C ALA A 56 3.09 -6.81 15.16
N ASP A 57 4.37 -6.45 15.18
CA ASP A 57 4.99 -5.43 16.04
C ASP A 57 5.48 -4.20 15.26
N THR A 58 5.18 -4.11 13.95
CA THR A 58 5.63 -2.99 13.14
C THR A 58 4.72 -1.78 13.32
N SER A 59 5.30 -0.66 13.75
CA SER A 59 4.68 0.67 13.62
C SER A 59 5.28 1.37 12.40
N ILE A 60 4.42 1.82 11.48
CA ILE A 60 4.82 2.54 10.27
C ILE A 60 4.19 3.92 10.34
N THR A 61 5.02 4.96 10.27
CA THR A 61 4.57 6.35 10.13
C THR A 61 4.93 6.82 8.73
N LEU A 62 3.93 7.34 8.04
CA LEU A 62 4.00 7.90 6.70
C LEU A 62 3.53 9.36 6.78
N ASP A 63 4.00 10.21 5.88
CA ASP A 63 3.53 11.59 5.82
C ASP A 63 2.24 11.70 4.99
N GLY A 64 1.76 12.93 4.76
CA GLY A 64 0.51 13.16 4.01
C GLY A 64 0.55 12.71 2.54
N ASP A 65 1.73 12.69 1.91
CA ASP A 65 1.95 12.13 0.56
C ASP A 65 2.41 10.67 0.63
N GLY A 66 2.49 10.05 1.80
CA GLY A 66 2.91 8.66 1.99
C GLY A 66 4.39 8.55 2.30
#